data_AF-A0AAW6RRT6-F1
#
_entry.id   AF-A0AAW6RRT6-F1
#
_cell.length_a   1.000
_cell.length_b   1.000
_cell.length_c   1.000
_cell.angle_alpha   90.00
_cell.angle_beta   90.00
_cell.angle_gamma   90.00
#
_symmetry.space_group_name_H-M   'P 1'
#
loop_
_entity.id
_entity.type
_entity.pdbx_description
1 polymer ?
#
loop_
_entity_poly.entity_id
_entity_poly.type
_entity_poly.pdbx_seq_one_letter_code
_entity_poly.pdbx_strand_id
1 'polypeptide(L)'
;MNIDQIRQQIKAYGAMIDAPPQMLTVFDQPQGDGTPFVVVEEDDYRYIVEERGMIFEERKTKDVNLLMYWLMNIIIFKMACCYELANRESQRDPRRIIFAKELELFGIINKSWHQLKKSELDEILKNNPFDDEAMKRRLMR
;
A
#
# COMPACT_ATOMS: atom_id res chain seq x y z
N MET A 1 19.41 -6.99 4.52
CA MET A 1 18.51 -8.16 4.48
C MET A 1 18.51 -8.69 3.07
N ASN A 2 18.58 -10.00 2.87
CA ASN A 2 18.40 -10.59 1.53
C ASN A 2 16.90 -10.75 1.20
N ILE A 3 16.60 -11.15 -0.04
CA ILE A 3 15.21 -11.27 -0.51
C ILE A 3 14.37 -12.27 0.30
N ASP A 4 14.97 -13.37 0.78
CA ASP A 4 14.25 -14.38 1.54
C ASP A 4 13.90 -13.90 2.95
N GLN A 5 14.81 -13.14 3.58
CA GLN A 5 14.54 -12.45 4.83
C GLN A 5 13.43 -11.41 4.66
N ILE A 6 13.41 -10.68 3.53
CA ILE A 6 12.34 -9.74 3.20
C ILE A 6 11.00 -10.47 3.09
N ARG A 7 10.93 -11.56 2.33
CA ARG A 7 9.72 -12.39 2.18
C ARG A 7 9.22 -12.93 3.52
N GLN A 8 10.11 -13.41 4.38
CA GLN A 8 9.74 -13.89 5.72
C GLN A 8 9.16 -12.76 6.58
N GLN A 9 9.77 -11.58 6.55
CA GLN A 9 9.31 -10.44 7.31
C GLN A 9 7.95 -9.92 6.85
N ILE A 10 7.71 -9.85 5.52
CA ILE A 10 6.40 -9.47 4.96
C ILE A 10 5.32 -10.49 5.36
N LYS A 11 5.64 -11.78 5.38
CA LYS A 11 4.71 -12.81 5.88
C LYS A 11 4.40 -12.63 7.36
N ALA A 12 5.39 -12.29 8.19
CA ALA A 12 5.20 -12.03 9.60
C ALA A 12 4.28 -10.82 9.83
N TYR A 13 4.50 -9.71 9.13
CA TYR A 13 3.60 -8.54 9.19
C TYR A 13 2.20 -8.88 8.67
N GLY A 14 2.10 -9.61 7.56
CA GLY A 14 0.82 -10.06 7.01
C GLY A 14 0.02 -10.90 8.00
N ALA A 15 0.67 -11.79 8.75
CA ALA A 15 0.01 -12.60 9.77
C ALA A 15 -0.57 -11.76 10.93
N MET A 16 0.03 -10.61 11.25
CA MET A 16 -0.49 -9.73 12.31
C MET A 16 -1.83 -9.07 11.94
N ILE A 17 -2.11 -8.93 10.65
CA ILE A 17 -3.29 -8.24 10.11
C ILE A 17 -4.23 -9.17 9.35
N ASP A 18 -4.04 -10.49 9.48
CA ASP A 18 -4.80 -11.52 8.77
C ASP A 18 -4.80 -11.32 7.24
N ALA A 19 -3.66 -10.89 6.68
CA ALA A 19 -3.51 -10.69 5.25
C ALA A 19 -3.60 -12.02 4.48
N PRO A 20 -4.37 -12.06 3.37
CA PRO A 20 -4.45 -13.26 2.54
C PRO A 20 -3.06 -13.67 2.02
N PRO A 21 -2.65 -14.96 2.10
CA PRO A 21 -1.32 -15.40 1.70
C PRO A 21 -0.92 -15.02 0.27
N GLN A 22 -1.90 -14.94 -0.64
CA GLN A 22 -1.69 -14.58 -2.05
C GLN A 22 -1.26 -13.13 -2.23
N MET A 23 -1.50 -12.25 -1.25
CA MET A 23 -1.04 -10.86 -1.27
C MET A 23 0.38 -10.67 -0.72
N LEU A 24 0.95 -11.69 -0.09
CA LEU A 24 2.23 -11.60 0.64
C LEU A 24 3.46 -12.01 -0.19
N THR A 25 3.27 -12.25 -1.49
CA THR A 25 4.35 -12.61 -2.40
C THR A 25 5.18 -11.37 -2.73
N VAL A 26 6.46 -11.40 -2.37
CA VAL A 26 7.44 -10.39 -2.80
C VAL A 26 8.24 -10.96 -3.96
N PHE A 27 8.11 -10.32 -5.12
CA PHE A 27 8.82 -10.67 -6.33
C PHE A 27 10.20 -10.01 -6.37
N ASP A 28 11.15 -10.66 -7.02
CA ASP A 28 12.50 -10.18 -7.29
C ASP A 28 12.79 -10.00 -8.78
N GLN A 29 11.75 -10.10 -9.61
CA GLN A 29 11.79 -9.96 -11.06
C GLN A 29 10.52 -9.25 -11.55
N PRO A 30 10.54 -8.60 -12.72
CA PRO A 30 9.37 -7.98 -13.33
C PRO A 30 8.22 -8.97 -13.53
N GLN A 31 6.99 -8.52 -13.23
CA GLN A 31 5.76 -9.29 -13.49
C GLN A 31 5.02 -8.80 -14.75
N GLY A 32 5.27 -7.56 -15.17
CA GLY A 32 4.69 -6.95 -16.37
C GLY A 32 3.25 -6.44 -16.21
N ASP A 33 2.66 -6.53 -15.02
CA ASP A 33 1.28 -6.16 -14.72
C ASP A 33 1.15 -5.01 -13.69
N GLY A 34 2.24 -4.31 -13.40
CA GLY A 34 2.29 -3.27 -12.38
C GLY A 34 2.47 -3.82 -10.96
N THR A 35 2.61 -5.14 -10.77
CA THR A 35 3.00 -5.69 -9.48
C THR A 35 4.46 -5.31 -9.17
N PRO A 36 4.74 -4.71 -8.00
CA PRO A 36 6.09 -4.31 -7.66
C PRO A 36 7.03 -5.50 -7.46
N PHE A 37 8.30 -5.31 -7.77
CA PHE A 37 9.37 -6.24 -7.44
C PHE A 37 10.54 -5.52 -6.77
N VAL A 38 11.38 -6.30 -6.08
CA VAL A 38 12.51 -5.81 -5.29
C VAL A 38 13.82 -6.36 -5.84
N VAL A 39 14.74 -5.46 -6.16
CA VAL A 39 16.15 -5.82 -6.40
C VAL A 39 16.93 -5.50 -5.14
N VAL A 40 17.67 -6.49 -4.65
CA VAL A 40 18.59 -6.35 -3.50
C VAL A 40 20.00 -6.24 -4.03
N GLU A 41 20.64 -5.09 -3.81
CA GLU A 41 22.06 -4.84 -4.11
C GLU A 41 22.87 -4.92 -2.79
N GLU A 42 24.20 -4.77 -2.83
CA GLU A 42 25.05 -4.94 -1.62
C GLU A 42 24.67 -3.98 -0.47
N ASP A 43 24.36 -2.72 -0.81
CA ASP A 43 24.14 -1.65 0.17
C ASP A 43 22.75 -1.03 0.12
N ASP A 44 21.89 -1.46 -0.81
CA ASP A 44 20.62 -0.80 -1.08
C ASP A 44 19.56 -1.73 -1.67
N TYR A 45 18.34 -1.21 -1.66
CA TYR A 45 17.15 -1.85 -2.17
C TYR A 45 16.52 -0.96 -3.22
N ARG A 46 16.07 -1.58 -4.31
CA ARG A 46 15.24 -0.93 -5.33
C ARG A 46 13.86 -1.57 -5.32
N TYR A 47 12.84 -0.74 -5.14
CA TYR A 47 11.44 -1.07 -5.30
C TYR A 47 10.99 -0.54 -6.66
N ILE A 48 10.53 -1.42 -7.54
CA ILE A 48 10.24 -1.08 -8.93
C ILE A 48 8.82 -1.51 -9.27
N VAL A 49 8.05 -0.59 -9.84
CA VAL A 49 6.73 -0.84 -10.42
C VAL A 49 6.86 -0.75 -11.94
N GLU A 50 6.64 -1.87 -12.61
CA GLU A 50 6.74 -1.99 -14.05
C GLU A 50 5.45 -2.61 -14.62
N GLU A 51 4.90 -1.99 -15.66
CA GLU A 51 3.79 -2.56 -16.43
C GLU A 51 4.17 -2.58 -17.91
N ARG A 52 4.08 -3.75 -18.56
CA ARG A 52 4.36 -3.97 -19.99
C ARG A 52 5.73 -3.44 -20.44
N GLY A 53 6.78 -3.64 -19.65
CA GLY A 53 8.14 -3.18 -19.97
C GLY A 53 8.40 -1.69 -19.67
N MET A 54 7.40 -0.96 -19.16
CA MET A 54 7.52 0.44 -18.80
C MET A 54 7.62 0.59 -17.28
N ILE A 55 8.70 1.19 -16.80
CA ILE A 55 8.85 1.53 -15.37
C ILE A 55 7.98 2.75 -15.09
N PHE A 56 6.97 2.58 -14.22
CA PHE A 56 6.11 3.65 -13.74
C PHE A 56 6.66 4.30 -12.48
N GLU A 57 7.35 3.51 -11.67
CA GLU A 57 7.91 3.96 -10.41
C GLU A 57 9.19 3.19 -10.09
N GLU A 58 10.21 3.90 -9.66
CA GLU A 58 11.42 3.32 -9.11
C GLU A 58 11.82 4.11 -7.86
N ARG A 59 11.97 3.42 -6.74
CA ARG A 59 12.43 3.98 -5.48
C ARG A 59 13.66 3.23 -5.00
N LYS A 60 14.65 3.95 -4.49
CA LYS A 60 15.90 3.39 -3.95
C LYS A 60 16.08 3.80 -2.49
N THR A 61 16.49 2.87 -1.63
CA THR A 61 16.75 3.15 -0.21
C THR A 61 17.79 2.21 0.37
N LYS A 62 18.56 2.69 1.36
CA LYS A 62 19.41 1.83 2.22
C LYS A 62 18.68 1.40 3.50
N ASP A 63 17.58 2.09 3.86
CA ASP A 63 16.79 1.80 5.04
C ASP A 63 15.79 0.68 4.75
N VAL A 64 16.03 -0.48 5.36
CA VAL A 64 15.15 -1.64 5.24
C VAL A 64 13.77 -1.38 5.83
N ASN A 65 13.63 -0.54 6.87
CA ASN A 65 12.32 -0.23 7.43
C ASN A 65 11.45 0.55 6.43
N LEU A 66 12.06 1.45 5.67
CA LEU A 66 11.38 2.19 4.61
C LEU A 66 10.95 1.26 3.45
N LEU A 67 11.79 0.29 3.07
CA LEU A 67 11.41 -0.72 2.08
C LEU A 67 10.20 -1.54 2.56
N MET A 68 10.22 -2.02 3.81
CA MET A 68 9.12 -2.80 4.36
C MET A 68 7.82 -2.00 4.43
N TYR A 69 7.92 -0.70 4.74
CA TYR A 69 6.78 0.21 4.68
C TYR A 69 6.19 0.28 3.27
N TRP A 70 7.01 0.44 2.22
CA TRP A 70 6.52 0.46 0.84
C TRP A 70 5.82 -0.85 0.43
N LEU A 71 6.41 -1.99 0.77
CA LEU A 71 5.83 -3.31 0.48
C LEU A 71 4.52 -3.54 1.26
N MET A 72 4.48 -3.20 2.54
CA MET A 72 3.25 -3.33 3.33
C MET A 72 2.18 -2.32 2.90
N ASN A 73 2.57 -1.14 2.41
CA ASN A 73 1.63 -0.13 1.93
C ASN A 73 0.75 -0.64 0.78
N ILE A 74 1.32 -1.30 -0.22
CA ILE A 74 0.51 -1.84 -1.32
C ILE A 74 -0.42 -2.97 -0.86
N ILE A 75 0.04 -3.82 0.07
CA ILE A 75 -0.76 -4.90 0.65
C ILE A 75 -1.94 -4.34 1.45
N ILE A 76 -1.65 -3.41 2.38
CA ILE A 76 -2.63 -2.78 3.27
C ILE A 76 -3.64 -1.97 2.45
N PHE A 77 -3.20 -1.22 1.44
CA PHE A 77 -4.10 -0.48 0.56
C PHE A 77 -5.07 -1.42 -0.18
N LYS A 78 -4.58 -2.54 -0.71
CA LYS A 78 -5.43 -3.55 -1.37
C LYS A 78 -6.46 -4.15 -0.40
N MET A 79 -6.03 -4.50 0.82
CA MET A 79 -6.93 -4.99 1.87
C MET A 79 -7.98 -3.95 2.26
N ALA A 80 -7.58 -2.68 2.39
CA ALA A 80 -8.48 -1.58 2.71
C ALA A 80 -9.51 -1.34 1.59
N CYS A 81 -9.11 -1.45 0.32
CA CYS A 81 -10.04 -1.41 -0.82
C CYS A 81 -11.05 -2.57 -0.78
N CYS A 82 -10.60 -3.80 -0.51
CA CYS A 82 -11.50 -4.95 -0.38
C CYS A 82 -12.49 -4.76 0.79
N TYR A 83 -12.02 -4.22 1.90
CA TYR A 83 -12.87 -3.89 3.04
C TYR A 83 -13.90 -2.80 2.70
N GLU A 84 -13.49 -1.73 2.01
CA GLU A 84 -14.41 -0.70 1.54
C GLU A 84 -15.49 -1.28 0.64
N LEU A 85 -15.12 -2.11 -0.35
CA LEU A 85 -16.07 -2.73 -1.26
C LEU A 85 -17.13 -3.55 -0.52
N ALA A 86 -16.74 -4.27 0.53
CA ALA A 86 -17.65 -5.08 1.35
C ALA A 86 -18.52 -4.26 2.31
N ASN A 87 -18.10 -3.03 2.65
CA ASN A 87 -18.76 -2.16 3.63
C ASN A 87 -19.21 -0.82 3.03
N ARG A 88 -19.38 -0.77 1.70
CA ARG A 88 -19.52 0.47 0.94
C ARG A 88 -20.75 1.26 1.37
N GLU A 89 -20.54 2.54 1.66
CA GLU A 89 -21.59 3.53 1.80
C GLU A 89 -21.76 4.27 0.46
N SER A 90 -22.76 3.88 -0.34
CA SER A 90 -22.91 4.29 -1.75
C SER A 90 -22.96 5.79 -2.03
N GLN A 91 -23.15 6.64 -1.02
CA GLN A 91 -23.28 8.09 -1.14
C GLN A 91 -22.15 8.85 -0.44
N ARG A 92 -21.05 8.18 -0.07
CA ARG A 92 -19.89 8.80 0.55
C ARG A 92 -18.63 8.53 -0.24
N ASP A 93 -17.63 9.38 -0.04
CA ASP A 93 -16.31 9.19 -0.59
C ASP A 93 -15.70 7.89 -0.02
N PRO A 94 -15.36 6.91 -0.88
CA PRO A 94 -14.84 5.61 -0.44
C PRO A 94 -13.52 5.75 0.32
N ARG A 95 -12.76 6.84 0.08
CA ARG A 95 -11.51 7.11 0.79
C ARG A 95 -11.70 7.21 2.29
N ARG A 96 -12.88 7.57 2.79
CA ARG A 96 -13.17 7.61 4.23
C ARG A 96 -12.98 6.23 4.88
N ILE A 97 -13.51 5.18 4.26
CA ILE A 97 -13.41 3.81 4.76
C ILE A 97 -12.01 3.25 4.50
N ILE A 98 -11.46 3.50 3.30
CA ILE A 98 -10.12 3.03 2.92
C ILE A 98 -9.06 3.59 3.87
N PHE A 99 -9.01 4.92 4.05
CA PHE A 99 -8.00 5.58 4.86
C PHE A 99 -8.08 5.19 6.33
N ALA A 100 -9.30 5.07 6.87
CA ALA A 100 -9.50 4.57 8.23
C ALA A 100 -8.96 3.14 8.39
N LYS A 101 -9.23 2.27 7.42
CA LYS A 101 -8.74 0.88 7.46
C LYS A 101 -7.22 0.80 7.27
N GLU A 102 -6.62 1.61 6.40
CA GLU A 102 -5.16 1.68 6.28
C GLU A 102 -4.51 2.05 7.62
N LEU A 103 -5.00 3.10 8.28
CA LEU A 103 -4.47 3.54 9.58
C LEU A 103 -4.61 2.49 10.68
N GLU A 104 -5.73 1.78 10.72
CA GLU A 104 -5.94 0.65 11.63
C GLU A 104 -4.87 -0.44 11.41
N LEU A 105 -4.72 -0.91 10.17
CA LEU A 105 -3.81 -2.01 9.83
C LEU A 105 -2.33 -1.62 10.05
N PHE A 106 -1.93 -0.41 9.68
CA PHE A 106 -0.59 0.10 10.00
C PHE A 106 -0.38 0.22 11.52
N GLY A 107 -1.40 0.62 12.27
CA GLY A 107 -1.32 0.73 13.74
C GLY A 107 -1.09 -0.60 14.45
N ILE A 108 -1.61 -1.69 13.89
CA ILE A 108 -1.37 -3.06 14.37
C ILE A 108 0.09 -3.47 14.15
N ILE A 109 0.65 -3.17 12.98
CA ILE A 109 2.01 -3.59 12.61
C ILE A 109 3.07 -2.73 13.30
N ASN A 110 2.97 -1.41 13.15
CA ASN A 110 3.99 -0.48 13.64
C ASN A 110 3.42 0.93 13.85
N LYS A 111 3.48 1.42 15.09
CA LYS A 111 2.98 2.76 15.46
C LYS A 111 3.66 3.89 14.68
N SER A 112 4.94 3.79 14.32
CA SER A 112 5.61 4.84 13.53
C SER A 112 5.09 4.88 12.10
N TRP A 113 4.80 3.72 11.51
CA TRP A 113 4.20 3.62 10.17
C TRP A 113 2.77 4.15 10.15
N HIS A 114 1.99 3.93 11.22
CA HIS A 114 0.69 4.60 11.36
C HIS A 114 0.83 6.12 11.30
N GLN A 115 1.78 6.71 12.03
CA GLN A 115 1.97 8.16 12.02
C GLN A 115 2.46 8.68 10.66
N LEU A 116 3.36 7.93 10.00
CA LEU A 116 3.80 8.23 8.65
C LEU A 116 2.62 8.22 7.67
N LYS A 117 1.85 7.13 7.64
CA LYS A 117 0.66 7.00 6.78
C LYS A 117 -0.36 8.09 7.08
N LYS A 118 -0.64 8.38 8.35
CA LYS A 118 -1.55 9.47 8.74
C LYS A 118 -1.11 10.81 8.15
N SER A 119 0.19 11.10 8.21
CA SER A 119 0.73 12.36 7.68
C SER A 119 0.61 12.44 6.16
N GLU A 120 0.86 11.33 5.43
CA GLU A 120 0.63 11.25 3.99
C GLU A 120 -0.84 11.48 3.63
N LEU A 121 -1.77 10.85 4.35
CA LEU A 121 -3.20 10.98 4.12
C LEU A 121 -3.71 12.39 4.43
N ASP A 122 -3.23 13.00 5.52
CA ASP A 122 -3.56 14.39 5.87
C ASP A 122 -3.11 15.36 4.75
N GLU A 123 -1.93 15.16 4.15
CA GLU A 123 -1.45 15.99 3.04
C GLU A 123 -2.26 15.75 1.75
N ILE A 124 -2.66 14.51 1.48
CA ILE A 124 -3.58 14.20 0.37
C ILE A 124 -4.91 14.94 0.57
N LEU A 125 -5.48 14.90 1.77
CA LEU A 125 -6.78 15.50 2.08
C LEU A 125 -6.75 17.03 2.12
N LYS A 126 -5.60 17.63 2.43
CA LYS A 126 -5.40 19.08 2.35
C LYS A 126 -5.60 19.59 0.92
N ASN A 127 -5.09 18.86 -0.07
CA ASN A 127 -5.16 19.22 -1.48
C ASN A 127 -6.39 18.63 -2.19
N ASN A 128 -6.91 17.50 -1.67
CA ASN A 128 -8.04 16.76 -2.23
C ASN A 128 -9.00 16.32 -1.09
N PRO A 129 -9.76 17.25 -0.49
CA PRO A 129 -10.70 16.92 0.60
C PRO A 129 -11.68 15.81 0.22
N PHE A 130 -12.28 15.15 1.21
CA PHE A 130 -13.35 14.20 0.96
C PHE A 130 -14.51 14.85 0.21
N ASP A 131 -15.08 14.12 -0.72
CA ASP A 131 -16.11 14.63 -1.62
C ASP A 131 -17.26 13.63 -1.78
N ASP A 132 -18.18 13.68 -0.81
CA ASP A 132 -19.35 12.80 -0.77
C ASP A 132 -20.36 13.11 -1.90
N GLU A 133 -20.25 14.28 -2.53
CA GLU A 133 -21.17 14.75 -3.58
C GLU A 133 -20.67 14.45 -5.00
N ALA A 134 -19.46 13.90 -5.15
CA ALA A 134 -18.84 13.59 -6.44
C ALA A 134 -19.73 12.70 -7.32
N MET A 135 -20.40 11.71 -6.72
CA MET A 135 -21.27 10.79 -7.45
C MET A 135 -22.52 11.50 -7.98
N LYS A 136 -23.12 12.40 -7.18
CA LYS A 136 -24.30 13.16 -7.59
C LYS A 136 -23.99 14.06 -8.78
N ARG A 137 -22.82 14.72 -8.79
CA ARG A 137 -22.38 15.54 -9.94
C ARG A 137 -22.14 14.73 -11.22
N ARG A 138 -21.72 13.46 -11.11
CA ARG A 138 -21.55 12.58 -12.28
C ARG A 138 -22.87 12.15 -12.90
N LEU A 139 -23.92 11.98 -12.09
CA LEU A 139 -25.26 11.57 -12.56
C LEU A 139 -26.07 12.71 -13.19
N MET A 140 -25.65 13.96 -13.01
CA MET A 140 -26.28 15.16 -13.59
C MET A 140 -25.63 15.60 -14.92
N ARG A 141 -24.62 14.89 -15.41
CA ARG A 141 -23.96 15.14 -16.71
C ARG A 141 -24.40 14.10 -17.72
#